data_AF-A0A967FB67-F1
#
_entry.id   AF-A0A967FB67-F1
#
_cell.length_a   1.000
_cell.length_b   1.000
_cell.length_c   1.000
_cell.angle_alpha   90.00
_cell.angle_beta   90.00
_cell.angle_gamma   90.00
#
_symmetry.space_group_name_H-M   'P 1'
#
loop_
_entity.id
_entity.type
_entity.pdbx_description
1 polymer ?
#
loop_
_entity_poly.entity_id
_entity_poly.type
_entity_poly.pdbx_seq_one_letter_code
_entity_poly.pdbx_strand_id
1 'polypeptide(L)'
;MCGLPLFHVNGTTVTGSAPFSIGAHVVILGPLGYRDPSVMHNFYKIVEYYKAVSFSAVPTILSVLLDIPKGDADISSLRYAGCGAAPLSVELFRRFEKH
;
A
#
# COMPACT_ATOMS: atom_id res chain seq x y z
N MET A 1 0.13 6.07 0.80
CA MET A 1 -1.19 5.66 0.27
C MET A 1 -1.97 4.95 1.35
N CYS A 2 -3.28 5.21 1.41
CA CYS A 2 -4.23 4.59 2.33
C CYS A 2 -5.20 3.72 1.51
N GLY A 3 -4.93 2.40 1.48
CA GLY A 3 -5.81 1.41 0.83
C GLY A 3 -6.62 0.55 1.78
N LEU A 4 -6.39 0.69 3.10
CA LEU A 4 -7.13 -0.03 4.13
C LEU A 4 -8.38 0.75 4.55
N PRO A 5 -9.43 0.07 5.06
CA PRO A 5 -10.69 0.72 5.37
C PRO A 5 -10.58 1.80 6.46
N LEU A 6 -11.22 2.94 6.26
CA LEU A 6 -11.21 4.07 7.21
C LEU A 6 -12.02 3.83 8.48
N PHE A 7 -12.75 2.71 8.59
CA PHE A 7 -13.37 2.26 9.84
C PHE A 7 -12.43 1.37 10.67
N HIS A 8 -11.25 1.01 10.14
CA HIS A 8 -10.24 0.22 10.82
C HIS A 8 -9.06 1.11 11.22
N VAL A 9 -8.51 0.92 12.42
CA VAL A 9 -7.48 1.80 13.02
C VAL A 9 -6.29 2.08 12.10
N ASN A 10 -5.86 1.10 11.31
CA ASN A 10 -4.78 1.31 10.34
C ASN A 10 -5.15 2.35 9.26
N GLY A 11 -6.35 2.24 8.65
CA GLY A 11 -6.83 3.19 7.65
C GLY A 11 -7.07 4.57 8.26
N THR A 12 -7.80 4.63 9.39
CA THR A 12 -8.15 5.91 10.02
C THR A 12 -6.94 6.64 10.60
N THR A 13 -6.10 5.92 11.34
CA THR A 13 -5.05 6.51 12.17
C THR A 13 -3.70 6.44 11.48
N VAL A 14 -3.23 5.25 11.12
CA VAL A 14 -1.84 5.04 10.67
C VAL A 14 -1.59 5.61 9.27
N THR A 15 -2.47 5.32 8.32
CA THR A 15 -2.31 5.75 6.92
C THR A 15 -3.19 6.93 6.54
N GLY A 16 -4.19 7.26 7.35
CA GLY A 16 -5.09 8.40 7.19
C GLY A 16 -4.65 9.63 7.98
N SER A 17 -4.76 9.62 9.30
CA SER A 17 -4.59 10.84 10.11
C SER A 17 -3.13 11.15 10.47
N ALA A 18 -2.32 10.13 10.80
CA ALA A 18 -0.93 10.31 11.25
C ALA A 18 -0.04 11.04 10.24
N PRO A 19 -0.14 10.83 8.90
CA PRO A 19 0.65 11.58 7.93
C PRO A 19 0.44 13.10 8.02
N PHE A 20 -0.75 13.58 8.39
CA PHE A 20 -0.99 15.02 8.54
C PHE A 20 -0.20 15.64 9.69
N SER A 21 0.12 14.88 10.75
CA SER A 21 0.92 15.38 11.87
C SER A 21 2.35 15.79 11.49
N ILE A 22 2.86 15.29 10.35
CA ILE A 22 4.19 15.59 9.82
C ILE A 22 4.13 16.39 8.51
N GLY A 23 2.97 16.95 8.16
CA GLY A 23 2.77 17.70 6.91
C GLY A 23 2.81 16.86 5.64
N ALA A 24 2.60 15.54 5.74
CA ALA A 24 2.57 14.66 4.58
C ALA A 24 1.18 14.63 3.91
N HIS A 25 1.14 14.17 2.66
CA HIS A 25 -0.08 13.99 1.89
C HIS A 25 -0.61 12.56 1.98
N VAL A 26 -1.94 12.44 1.94
CA VAL A 26 -2.64 11.16 1.98
C VAL A 26 -3.36 10.91 0.67
N VAL A 27 -2.96 9.85 -0.03
CA VAL A 27 -3.67 9.34 -1.20
C VAL A 27 -4.61 8.23 -0.74
N ILE A 28 -5.91 8.50 -0.73
CA ILE A 28 -6.96 7.51 -0.42
C ILE A 28 -7.27 6.75 -1.71
N LEU A 29 -7.16 5.41 -1.69
CA LEU A 29 -7.38 4.56 -2.87
C LEU A 29 -8.87 4.30 -3.16
N GLY A 30 -9.70 5.32 -2.98
CA GLY A 30 -11.16 5.23 -3.12
C GLY A 30 -11.86 4.52 -1.95
N PRO A 31 -13.21 4.43 -1.99
CA PRO A 31 -14.02 3.90 -0.89
C PRO A 31 -13.84 2.39 -0.66
N LEU A 32 -13.49 1.63 -1.72
CA LEU A 32 -13.25 0.19 -1.64
C LEU A 32 -11.78 -0.16 -1.35
N GLY A 33 -10.86 0.80 -1.51
CA GLY A 33 -9.43 0.59 -1.27
C GLY A 33 -8.89 -0.61 -2.05
N TYR A 34 -8.16 -1.50 -1.36
CA TYR A 34 -7.62 -2.73 -1.96
C TYR A 34 -8.67 -3.75 -2.45
N ARG A 35 -9.95 -3.58 -2.12
CA ARG A 35 -11.02 -4.45 -2.62
C ARG A 35 -11.46 -4.08 -4.03
N ASP A 36 -11.05 -2.92 -4.54
CA ASP A 36 -11.29 -2.51 -5.90
C ASP A 36 -10.24 -3.17 -6.84
N PRO A 37 -10.64 -4.05 -7.77
CA PRO A 37 -9.72 -4.69 -8.70
C PRO A 37 -8.96 -3.67 -9.57
N SER A 38 -9.56 -2.53 -9.88
CA SER A 38 -8.92 -1.48 -10.69
C SER A 38 -7.79 -0.79 -9.92
N VAL A 39 -7.94 -0.62 -8.59
CA VAL A 39 -6.87 -0.12 -7.71
C VAL A 39 -5.71 -1.10 -7.68
N MET A 40 -6.00 -2.39 -7.53
CA MET A 40 -4.96 -3.42 -7.49
C MET A 40 -4.21 -3.51 -8.82
N HIS A 41 -4.92 -3.58 -9.95
CA HIS A 41 -4.29 -3.62 -11.28
C HIS A 41 -3.40 -2.39 -11.53
N ASN A 42 -3.82 -1.22 -11.08
CA ASN A 42 -3.09 0.03 -11.30
C ASN A 42 -2.18 0.43 -10.13
N PHE A 43 -1.95 -0.44 -9.14
CA PHE A 43 -1.26 -0.07 -7.90
C PHE A 43 0.07 0.65 -8.15
N TYR A 44 0.93 0.10 -9.01
CA TYR A 44 2.23 0.70 -9.32
C TYR A 44 2.14 1.97 -10.15
N LYS A 45 1.14 2.09 -11.03
CA LYS A 45 0.86 3.35 -11.76
C LYS A 45 0.38 4.45 -10.82
N ILE A 46 -0.40 4.10 -9.79
CA ILE A 46 -0.82 5.03 -8.74
C ILE A 46 0.41 5.48 -7.93
N VAL A 47 1.32 4.57 -7.59
CA VAL A 47 2.60 4.91 -6.94
C VAL A 47 3.38 5.90 -7.81
N GLU A 48 3.53 5.62 -9.10
CA GLU A 48 4.26 6.48 -10.04
C GLU A 48 3.63 7.87 -10.15
N TYR A 49 2.31 7.95 -10.34
CA TYR A 49 1.58 9.20 -10.54
C TYR A 49 1.66 10.11 -9.30
N TYR A 50 1.41 9.55 -8.10
CA TYR A 50 1.43 10.33 -6.86
C TYR A 50 2.80 10.39 -6.18
N LYS A 51 3.81 9.72 -6.74
CA LYS A 51 5.13 9.53 -6.12
C LYS A 51 5.04 9.06 -4.67
N ALA A 52 4.21 8.04 -4.44
CA ALA A 52 3.90 7.59 -3.09
C ALA A 52 5.13 7.02 -2.36
N VAL A 53 5.42 7.56 -1.18
CA VAL A 53 6.60 7.16 -0.38
C VAL A 53 6.36 5.91 0.45
N SER A 54 5.12 5.69 0.90
CA SER A 54 4.77 4.55 1.73
C SER A 54 3.34 4.07 1.52
N PHE A 55 3.07 2.83 1.89
CA PHE A 55 1.73 2.28 2.03
C PHE A 55 1.67 1.27 3.19
N SER A 56 0.47 0.94 3.65
CA SER A 56 0.25 -0.17 4.58
C SER A 56 -0.78 -1.15 4.03
N ALA A 57 -0.53 -2.44 4.22
CA ALA A 57 -1.32 -3.54 3.74
C ALA A 57 -1.41 -4.67 4.78
N VAL A 58 -2.25 -5.66 4.50
CA VAL A 58 -2.29 -6.94 5.23
C VAL A 58 -1.53 -8.00 4.44
N PRO A 59 -1.13 -9.14 5.04
CA PRO A 59 -0.36 -10.17 4.33
C PRO A 59 -1.00 -10.65 3.02
N THR A 60 -2.33 -10.79 2.98
CA THR A 60 -3.04 -11.20 1.76
C THR A 60 -2.87 -10.20 0.62
N ILE A 61 -2.88 -8.90 0.90
CA ILE A 61 -2.66 -7.87 -0.12
C ILE A 61 -1.21 -7.86 -0.59
N LEU A 62 -0.23 -8.05 0.31
CA LEU A 62 1.17 -8.19 -0.11
C LEU A 62 1.36 -9.42 -1.00
N SER A 63 0.70 -10.53 -0.69
CA SER A 63 0.72 -11.73 -1.54
C SER A 63 0.16 -11.46 -2.92
N VAL A 64 -0.97 -10.75 -3.03
CA VAL A 64 -1.57 -10.40 -4.33
C VAL A 64 -0.66 -9.44 -5.11
N LEU A 65 -0.02 -8.48 -4.44
CA LEU A 65 0.89 -7.53 -5.10
C LEU A 65 2.13 -8.19 -5.69
N LEU A 66 2.58 -9.34 -5.16
CA LEU A 66 3.69 -10.11 -5.75
C LEU A 66 3.35 -10.65 -7.13
N ASP A 67 2.07 -10.91 -7.41
CA ASP A 67 1.58 -11.45 -8.68
C ASP A 67 1.22 -10.33 -9.67
N ILE A 68 1.21 -9.07 -9.22
CA ILE A 68 0.94 -7.92 -10.08
C ILE A 68 2.28 -7.41 -10.63
N PRO A 69 2.46 -7.38 -11.96
CA PRO A 69 3.69 -6.86 -12.54
C PRO A 69 3.77 -5.34 -12.35
N LYS A 70 4.96 -4.85 -12.02
CA LYS A 70 5.26 -3.40 -12.02
C LYS A 70 5.16 -2.79 -13.41
N GLY A 71 5.43 -3.59 -14.44
CA GLY A 71 5.58 -3.10 -15.81
C GLY A 71 6.69 -2.06 -15.88
N ASP A 72 6.42 -0.98 -16.61
CA ASP A 72 7.35 0.15 -16.77
C ASP A 72 7.14 1.27 -15.74
N ALA A 73 6.29 1.06 -14.71
CA ALA A 73 5.98 2.10 -13.73
C ALA A 73 7.20 2.45 -12.85
N ASP A 74 7.57 3.73 -12.79
CA ASP A 74 8.61 4.23 -11.89
C ASP A 74 8.12 4.26 -10.43
N ILE A 75 8.55 3.25 -9.67
CA ILE A 75 8.26 3.10 -8.24
C ILE A 75 9.41 3.55 -7.33
N SER A 76 10.44 4.24 -7.85
CA SER A 76 11.61 4.66 -7.08
C SER A 76 11.30 5.58 -5.89
N SER A 77 10.13 6.22 -5.90
CA SER A 77 9.61 7.01 -4.78
C SER A 77 9.22 6.16 -3.56
N LEU A 78 8.88 4.89 -3.76
CA LEU A 78 8.36 4.00 -2.72
C LEU A 78 9.50 3.48 -1.83
N ARG A 79 9.50 3.86 -0.55
CA ARG A 79 10.56 3.53 0.40
C ARG A 79 10.12 2.59 1.52
N TYR A 80 8.83 2.60 1.85
CA TYR A 80 8.31 1.85 3.00
C TYR A 80 7.03 1.09 2.66
N ALA A 81 7.01 -0.19 2.99
CA ALA A 81 5.83 -1.05 2.94
C ALA A 81 5.52 -1.56 4.35
N GLY A 82 4.42 -1.09 4.95
CA GLY A 82 3.96 -1.56 6.25
C GLY A 82 3.04 -2.78 6.12
N CYS A 83 3.24 -3.80 6.94
CA CYS A 83 2.32 -4.94 7.04
C CYS A 83 1.71 -5.02 8.44
N GLY A 84 0.39 -5.24 8.54
CA GLY A 84 -0.28 -5.38 9.83
C GLY A 84 -1.54 -6.25 9.78
N ALA A 85 -2.29 -6.25 10.89
CA ALA A 85 -3.53 -7.00 11.13
C ALA A 85 -3.41 -8.54 11.19
N ALA A 86 -2.33 -9.13 10.70
CA ALA A 86 -2.03 -10.55 10.86
C ALA A 86 -0.51 -10.80 10.85
N PRO A 87 -0.02 -11.92 11.42
CA PRO A 87 1.38 -12.30 11.34
C PRO A 87 1.85 -12.42 9.88
N LEU A 88 2.97 -11.76 9.57
CA LEU A 88 3.62 -11.87 8.27
C LEU A 88 4.58 -13.07 8.27
N SER A 89 4.40 -14.01 7.35
CA SER A 89 5.33 -15.13 7.21
C SER A 89 6.70 -14.62 6.73
N VAL A 90 7.77 -15.23 7.24
CA VAL A 90 9.15 -14.87 6.86
C VAL A 90 9.36 -15.03 5.35
N GLU A 91 8.73 -16.03 4.74
CA GLU A 91 8.80 -16.26 3.30
C GLU A 91 8.13 -15.12 2.52
N LEU A 92 6.92 -14.70 2.91
CA LEU A 92 6.24 -13.60 2.24
C LEU A 92 7.01 -12.28 2.39
N PHE A 93 7.56 -12.02 3.57
CA PHE A 93 8.43 -10.87 3.80
C PHE A 93 9.62 -10.85 2.82
N ARG A 94 10.38 -11.95 2.74
CA ARG A 94 11.57 -12.04 1.87
C ARG A 94 11.22 -11.95 0.38
N ARG A 95 10.08 -12.51 -0.03
CA ARG A 95 9.61 -12.40 -1.42
C ARG A 95 9.26 -10.95 -1.74
N PHE A 96 8.56 -10.26 -0.84
CA PHE A 96 8.14 -8.88 -1.04
C PHE A 96 9.30 -7.89 -1.00
N GLU A 97 10.29 -8.09 -0.13
CA GLU A 97 11.49 -7.27 -0.05
C GLU A 97 12.33 -7.31 -1.34
N LYS A 98 12.31 -8.44 -2.06
CA LYS A 98 13.01 -8.62 -3.33
C LYS A 98 12.20 -8.21 -4.56
N HIS A 99 10.88 -8.07 -4.42
CA HIS A 99 9.96 -7.86 -5.54
C HIS A 99 10.18 -6.49 -6.15
#